data_AF-A0AAV8PRZ3-F1
#
_entry.id   AF-A0AAV8PRZ3-F1
#
_cell.length_a   1.000
_cell.length_b   1.000
_cell.length_c   1.000
_cell.angle_alpha   90.00
_cell.angle_beta   90.00
_cell.angle_gamma   90.00
#
_symmetry.space_group_name_H-M   'P 1'
#
loop_
_entity.id
_entity.type
_entity.pdbx_description
1 polymer ?
#
loop_
_entity_poly.entity_id
_entity_poly.type
_entity_poly.pdbx_seq_one_letter_code
_entity_poly.pdbx_strand_id
1 'polypeptide(L)'
;MPIYDYIYGTVDESSDELHERSLREKEEMVDVVHLTHLTTLQSMYHSRIGLSSLASKPYKHQWYLWIFWPFTHALVQLVWHIRTTFTVERSKLEKLRTETWMMPRYSFQGDELNGCGMLYVKRNPKLKGRIVDGTSLAVAVVLNSIPKGTQSVLLLVENVSKMALSLCLALCQIDIEVRNDFESLSFENEFVWRVAGIVHALEQWNKNECGETVSNVETTWGAALRLGFLPYDGFL
;
A
#
# COMPACT_ATOMS: atom_id res chain seq x y z
N MET A 1 -16.41 -21.10 4.32
CA MET A 1 -16.02 -20.31 5.52
C MET A 1 -14.71 -20.76 6.17
N PRO A 2 -13.95 -19.85 6.81
CA PRO A 2 -12.76 -20.17 7.61
C PRO A 2 -13.09 -20.87 8.94
N ILE A 3 -12.20 -21.77 9.39
CA ILE A 3 -12.38 -22.56 10.63
C ILE A 3 -12.54 -21.66 11.88
N TYR A 4 -11.89 -20.50 11.91
CA TYR A 4 -11.93 -19.61 13.06
C TYR A 4 -13.33 -19.01 13.33
N ASP A 5 -14.15 -18.78 12.30
CA ASP A 5 -15.50 -18.26 12.49
C ASP A 5 -16.40 -19.27 13.21
N TYR A 6 -16.19 -20.57 12.95
CA TYR A 6 -16.85 -21.65 13.68
C TYR A 6 -16.42 -21.71 15.15
N ILE A 7 -15.14 -21.44 15.43
CA ILE A 7 -14.60 -21.47 16.80
C ILE A 7 -15.14 -20.32 17.65
N TYR A 8 -15.28 -19.13 17.05
CA TYR A 8 -15.72 -17.92 17.76
C TYR A 8 -17.22 -17.63 17.64
N GLY A 9 -17.98 -18.46 16.92
CA GLY A 9 -19.42 -18.27 16.75
C GLY A 9 -19.79 -17.04 15.94
N THR A 10 -18.86 -16.51 15.13
CA THR A 10 -19.05 -15.34 14.26
C THR A 10 -19.51 -15.74 12.86
N VAL A 11 -20.17 -16.90 12.75
CA VAL A 11 -20.63 -17.49 11.49
C VAL A 11 -21.77 -16.65 10.93
N ASP A 12 -21.52 -15.96 9.82
CA ASP A 12 -22.55 -15.25 9.07
C ASP A 12 -23.13 -16.14 7.96
N GLU A 13 -24.42 -16.49 8.06
CA GLU A 13 -25.10 -17.41 7.13
C GLU A 13 -25.01 -16.95 5.65
N SER A 14 -24.85 -15.64 5.42
CA SER A 14 -24.76 -15.08 4.06
C SER A 14 -23.41 -15.29 3.38
N SER A 15 -22.36 -15.69 4.13
CA SER A 15 -20.99 -15.71 3.62
C SER A 15 -20.77 -16.71 2.49
N ASP A 16 -21.42 -17.87 2.53
CA ASP A 16 -21.27 -18.90 1.48
C ASP A 16 -22.06 -18.51 0.22
N GLU A 17 -23.23 -17.88 0.36
CA GLU A 17 -23.98 -17.32 -0.78
C GLU A 17 -23.22 -16.17 -1.45
N LEU A 18 -22.56 -15.30 -0.68
CA LEU A 18 -21.70 -14.25 -1.21
C LEU A 18 -20.50 -14.81 -1.97
N HIS A 19 -19.90 -15.89 -1.47
CA HIS A 19 -18.80 -16.57 -2.15
C HIS A 19 -19.25 -17.18 -3.48
N GLU A 20 -20.36 -17.91 -3.49
CA GLU A 20 -20.95 -18.49 -4.70
C GLU A 20 -21.34 -17.42 -5.73
N ARG A 21 -21.86 -16.28 -5.27
CA ARG A 21 -22.17 -15.13 -6.14
C ARG A 21 -20.91 -14.54 -6.74
N SER A 22 -19.83 -14.42 -5.96
CA SER A 22 -18.54 -13.94 -6.45
C SER A 22 -17.89 -14.88 -7.48
N LEU A 23 -18.09 -16.20 -7.38
CA LEU A 23 -17.58 -17.17 -8.35
C LEU A 23 -18.35 -17.12 -9.68
N ARG A 24 -19.60 -16.67 -9.66
CA ARG A 24 -20.48 -16.59 -10.84
C ARG A 24 -20.41 -15.25 -11.58
N GLU A 25 -20.04 -14.16 -10.90
CA GLU A 25 -19.78 -12.90 -11.58
C GLU A 25 -18.58 -13.06 -12.54
N LYS A 26 -18.81 -12.82 -13.84
CA LYS A 26 -17.72 -12.69 -14.83
C LYS A 26 -16.78 -11.56 -14.38
N GLU A 27 -15.50 -11.66 -14.74
CA GLU A 27 -14.45 -10.65 -14.54
C GLU A 27 -14.91 -9.25 -15.03
N GLU A 28 -15.67 -8.55 -14.19
CA GLU A 28 -16.03 -7.16 -14.39
C GLU A 28 -14.84 -6.26 -14.03
N MET A 29 -14.80 -5.10 -14.70
CA MET A 29 -13.66 -4.19 -14.70
C MET A 29 -13.22 -3.81 -13.27
N VAL A 30 -11.92 -3.93 -12.98
CA VAL A 30 -11.33 -3.47 -11.73
C VAL A 30 -10.98 -1.99 -11.87
N ASP A 31 -11.44 -1.16 -10.93
CA ASP A 31 -11.22 0.29 -10.96
C ASP A 31 -9.82 0.65 -10.43
N VAL A 32 -9.37 -0.07 -9.39
CA VAL A 32 -8.07 0.16 -8.74
C VAL A 32 -7.38 -1.16 -8.43
N VAL A 33 -6.10 -1.24 -8.79
CA VAL A 33 -5.24 -2.34 -8.37
C VAL A 33 -4.15 -1.82 -7.43
N HIS A 34 -4.17 -2.30 -6.20
CA HIS A 34 -3.12 -2.06 -5.21
C HIS A 34 -2.06 -3.15 -5.36
N LEU A 35 -0.83 -2.76 -5.68
CA LEU A 35 0.29 -3.69 -5.74
C LEU A 35 0.98 -3.76 -4.38
N THR A 36 0.82 -4.87 -3.68
CA THR A 36 1.56 -5.14 -2.44
C THR A 36 2.82 -5.94 -2.73
N HIS A 37 3.93 -5.56 -2.09
CA HIS A 37 5.18 -6.32 -2.09
C HIS A 37 5.57 -6.65 -0.65
N LEU A 38 6.37 -7.70 -0.47
CA LEU A 38 6.83 -8.07 0.86
C LEU A 38 8.06 -7.23 1.22
N THR A 39 7.91 -6.21 2.05
CA THR A 39 9.07 -5.39 2.43
C THR A 39 10.05 -6.18 3.29
N THR A 40 9.56 -7.01 4.21
CA THR A 40 10.41 -7.83 5.08
C THR A 40 9.89 -9.26 5.20
N LEU A 41 10.75 -10.19 5.61
CA LEU A 41 10.37 -11.57 5.97
C LEU A 41 9.19 -11.61 6.96
N GLN A 42 9.11 -10.62 7.85
CA GLN A 42 8.06 -10.53 8.88
C GLN A 42 6.80 -9.79 8.39
N SER A 43 6.88 -8.94 7.35
CA SER A 43 5.71 -8.26 6.76
C SER A 43 4.66 -9.24 6.22
N MET A 44 5.09 -10.42 5.78
CA MET A 44 4.21 -11.48 5.29
C MET A 44 3.17 -11.92 6.32
N TYR A 45 3.50 -11.84 7.61
CA TYR A 45 2.56 -12.17 8.69
C TYR A 45 1.54 -11.08 9.00
N HIS A 46 1.84 -9.84 8.61
CA HIS A 46 0.95 -8.70 8.76
C HIS A 46 0.10 -8.47 7.50
N SER A 47 0.41 -9.17 6.40
CA SER A 47 -0.50 -9.29 5.25
C SER A 47 -1.68 -10.22 5.57
N ARG A 48 -2.86 -9.93 5.01
CA ARG A 48 -4.10 -10.69 5.24
C ARG A 48 -4.08 -12.16 4.78
N ILE A 49 -3.02 -12.57 4.08
CA ILE A 49 -2.79 -13.98 3.67
C ILE A 49 -2.36 -14.83 4.85
N GLY A 50 -1.73 -14.22 5.86
CA GLY A 50 -1.25 -14.88 7.06
C GLY A 50 -2.32 -14.98 8.14
N LEU A 51 -1.98 -14.48 9.33
CA LEU A 51 -2.86 -14.48 10.49
C LEU A 51 -3.62 -13.14 10.53
N SER A 52 -4.93 -13.15 10.28
CA SER A 52 -5.77 -11.94 10.31
C SER A 52 -5.66 -11.16 11.63
N SER A 53 -5.39 -11.87 12.74
CA SER A 53 -5.11 -11.27 14.05
C SER A 53 -3.83 -10.42 14.07
N LEU A 54 -2.77 -10.84 13.37
CA LEU A 54 -1.54 -10.07 13.25
C LEU A 54 -1.69 -8.91 12.27
N ALA A 55 -2.44 -9.10 11.18
CA ALA A 55 -2.76 -8.04 10.22
C ALA A 55 -3.60 -6.89 10.83
N SER A 56 -4.32 -7.15 11.93
CA SER A 56 -5.09 -6.13 12.65
C SER A 56 -4.25 -5.23 13.56
N LYS A 57 -2.98 -5.60 13.81
CA LYS A 57 -2.09 -4.88 14.74
C LYS A 57 -0.99 -4.18 13.97
N PRO A 58 -0.59 -2.96 14.38
CA PRO A 58 0.54 -2.27 13.77
C PRO A 58 1.82 -3.09 13.93
N TYR A 59 2.68 -3.05 12.91
CA TYR A 59 3.93 -3.81 12.87
C TYR A 59 4.79 -3.51 14.09
N LYS A 60 5.10 -4.54 14.87
CA LYS A 60 6.06 -4.49 15.98
C LYS A 60 6.95 -5.72 15.89
N HIS A 61 8.24 -5.55 16.20
CA HIS A 61 9.17 -6.66 16.26
C HIS A 61 8.77 -7.59 17.43
N GLN A 62 8.16 -8.74 17.12
CA GLN A 62 7.68 -9.72 18.10
C GLN A 62 8.69 -10.87 18.19
N TRP A 63 9.23 -11.14 19.38
CA TRP A 63 10.26 -12.16 19.60
C TRP A 63 9.80 -13.57 19.18
N TYR A 64 8.52 -13.91 19.34
CA TYR A 64 8.00 -15.24 19.01
C TYR A 64 7.95 -15.51 17.50
N LEU A 65 7.99 -14.48 16.64
CA LEU A 65 8.04 -14.66 15.19
C LEU A 65 9.35 -15.34 14.76
N TRP A 66 10.41 -15.23 15.57
CA TRP A 66 11.66 -15.96 15.34
C TRP A 66 11.51 -17.47 15.47
N ILE A 67 10.55 -17.97 16.25
CA ILE A 67 10.29 -19.42 16.36
C ILE A 67 9.77 -19.97 15.02
N PHE A 68 9.03 -19.15 14.27
CA PHE A 68 8.50 -19.52 12.96
C PHE A 68 9.51 -19.38 11.81
N TRP A 69 10.77 -19.05 12.10
CA TRP A 69 11.84 -18.91 11.10
C TRP A 69 11.92 -20.07 10.08
N PRO A 70 11.85 -21.37 10.46
CA PRO A 70 11.93 -22.44 9.46
C PRO A 70 10.73 -22.41 8.50
N PHE A 71 9.56 -22.04 9.02
CA PHE A 71 8.33 -21.90 8.25
C PHE A 71 8.35 -20.66 7.37
N THR A 72 8.87 -19.52 7.84
CA THR A 72 9.06 -18.33 6.97
C THR A 72 9.96 -18.66 5.80
N HIS A 73 11.07 -19.35 6.03
CA HIS A 73 12.00 -19.73 4.97
C HIS A 73 11.36 -20.66 3.94
N ALA A 74 10.60 -21.67 4.38
CA ALA A 74 9.86 -22.53 3.48
C ALA A 74 8.83 -21.75 2.65
N LEU A 75 8.11 -20.81 3.28
CA LEU A 75 7.11 -19.98 2.61
C LEU A 75 7.76 -19.00 1.62
N VAL A 76 8.90 -18.41 1.96
CA VAL A 76 9.70 -17.57 1.04
C VAL A 76 10.12 -18.37 -0.20
N GLN A 77 10.59 -19.60 -0.02
CA GLN A 77 10.99 -20.47 -1.13
C GLN A 77 9.81 -20.83 -2.04
N LEU A 78 8.65 -21.12 -1.45
CA LEU A 78 7.41 -21.39 -2.17
C LEU A 78 6.95 -20.16 -2.97
N VAL A 79 6.90 -19.00 -2.32
CA VAL A 79 6.57 -17.70 -2.91
C VAL A 79 7.57 -17.36 -4.04
N TRP A 80 8.85 -17.69 -3.89
CA TRP A 80 9.85 -17.49 -4.95
C TRP A 80 9.59 -18.36 -6.20
N HIS A 81 9.11 -19.59 -6.01
CA HIS A 81 8.73 -20.45 -7.13
C HIS A 81 7.46 -19.95 -7.84
N ILE A 82 6.54 -19.34 -7.10
CA ILE A 82 5.36 -18.65 -7.64
C ILE A 82 5.82 -17.32 -8.22
N ARG A 83 6.29 -17.30 -9.47
CA ARG A 83 6.70 -16.06 -10.16
C ARG A 83 5.52 -15.16 -10.56
N THR A 84 4.30 -15.64 -10.45
CA THR A 84 3.08 -14.97 -10.91
C THR A 84 2.46 -14.12 -9.82
N THR A 85 2.01 -12.91 -10.17
CA THR A 85 1.19 -12.09 -9.28
C THR A 85 -0.15 -12.78 -9.04
N PHE A 86 -0.59 -12.81 -7.78
CA PHE A 86 -1.89 -13.38 -7.42
C PHE A 86 -2.71 -12.37 -6.63
N THR A 87 -4.02 -12.45 -6.78
CA THR A 87 -4.97 -11.58 -6.09
C THR A 87 -5.08 -12.04 -4.64
N VAL A 88 -4.72 -11.15 -3.71
CA VAL A 88 -4.77 -11.39 -2.26
C VAL A 88 -6.11 -11.00 -1.69
N GLU A 89 -6.61 -9.85 -2.12
CA GLU A 89 -7.82 -9.27 -1.58
C GLU A 89 -8.64 -8.70 -2.73
N ARG A 90 -9.94 -8.98 -2.72
CA ARG A 90 -10.92 -8.28 -3.54
C ARG A 90 -11.87 -7.60 -2.57
N SER A 91 -11.99 -6.29 -2.70
CA SER A 91 -12.93 -5.52 -1.91
C SER A 91 -13.82 -4.69 -2.83
N LYS A 92 -15.12 -4.74 -2.57
CA LYS A 92 -16.13 -3.94 -3.27
C LYS A 92 -16.62 -2.86 -2.31
N LEU A 93 -16.18 -1.62 -2.54
CA LEU A 93 -16.60 -0.47 -1.77
C LEU A 93 -17.68 0.27 -2.57
N GLU A 94 -18.94 -0.05 -2.28
CA GLU A 94 -20.13 0.38 -3.02
C GLU A 94 -20.04 0.15 -4.54
N LYS A 95 -19.56 1.15 -5.28
CA LYS A 95 -19.40 1.17 -6.74
C LYS A 95 -17.98 0.86 -7.20
N LEU A 96 -17.01 0.89 -6.30
CA LEU A 96 -15.60 0.67 -6.61
C LEU A 96 -15.22 -0.79 -6.37
N ARG A 97 -14.66 -1.42 -7.40
CA ARG A 97 -13.97 -2.71 -7.26
C ARG A 97 -12.48 -2.45 -7.09
N THR A 98 -11.98 -2.68 -5.88
CA THR A 98 -10.56 -2.60 -5.55
C THR A 98 -9.99 -4.00 -5.41
N GLU A 99 -8.85 -4.26 -6.04
CA GLU A 99 -8.13 -5.51 -5.87
C GLU A 99 -6.73 -5.25 -5.35
N THR A 100 -6.33 -6.00 -4.32
CA THR A 100 -4.95 -6.01 -3.85
C THR A 100 -4.26 -7.23 -4.44
N TRP A 101 -3.27 -6.99 -5.29
CA TRP A 101 -2.47 -8.02 -5.93
C TRP A 101 -1.12 -8.06 -5.25
N MET A 102 -0.74 -9.24 -4.79
CA MET A 102 0.57 -9.42 -4.19
C MET A 102 1.56 -9.86 -5.25
N MET A 103 2.66 -9.13 -5.27
CA MET A 103 3.86 -9.55 -5.96
C MET A 103 4.69 -10.38 -4.98
N PRO A 104 4.94 -11.68 -5.28
CA PRO A 104 5.73 -12.57 -4.45
C PRO A 104 7.24 -12.23 -4.55
N ARG A 105 7.59 -10.98 -4.27
CA ARG A 105 8.95 -10.44 -4.28
C ARG A 105 9.20 -9.65 -3.01
N TYR A 106 10.41 -9.80 -2.48
CA TYR A 106 10.84 -9.13 -1.27
C TYR A 106 11.64 -7.86 -1.57
N SER A 107 11.64 -6.85 -0.69
CA SER A 107 12.39 -5.57 -0.88
C SER A 107 13.89 -5.76 -1.13
N PHE A 108 14.50 -6.81 -0.58
CA PHE A 108 15.91 -7.15 -0.84
C PHE A 108 16.16 -7.56 -2.30
N GLN A 109 15.10 -7.80 -3.07
CA GLN A 109 15.11 -7.95 -4.52
C GLN A 109 14.92 -6.60 -5.23
N GLY A 110 15.20 -5.48 -4.54
CA GLY A 110 15.21 -4.09 -4.98
C GLY A 110 13.82 -3.47 -5.12
N ASP A 111 13.50 -2.48 -4.29
CA ASP A 111 12.30 -1.63 -4.46
C ASP A 111 12.32 -0.84 -5.80
N GLU A 112 13.52 -0.62 -6.36
CA GLU A 112 13.74 -0.08 -7.71
C GLU A 112 13.49 -1.09 -8.85
N LEU A 113 13.51 -2.40 -8.57
CA LEU A 113 13.45 -3.43 -9.62
C LEU A 113 12.05 -3.63 -10.24
N ASN A 114 11.01 -2.99 -9.70
CA ASN A 114 9.69 -2.88 -10.37
C ASN A 114 9.35 -1.46 -10.86
N GLY A 115 10.19 -0.45 -10.55
CA GLY A 115 9.98 0.95 -10.87
C GLY A 115 8.66 1.51 -10.33
N CYS A 116 8.36 1.35 -9.03
CA CYS A 116 7.09 1.76 -8.41
C CYS A 116 5.85 1.32 -9.22
N GLY A 117 5.82 0.06 -9.66
CA GLY A 117 4.73 -0.48 -10.48
C GLY A 117 4.82 -0.21 -12.00
N MET A 118 5.75 0.62 -12.47
CA MET A 118 5.95 0.92 -13.90
C MET A 118 6.25 -0.32 -14.75
N LEU A 119 7.09 -1.21 -14.24
CA LEU A 119 7.44 -2.45 -14.92
C LEU A 119 6.21 -3.37 -15.06
N TYR A 120 5.24 -3.25 -14.16
CA TYR A 120 3.99 -3.97 -14.21
C TYR A 120 3.06 -3.44 -15.31
N VAL A 121 2.89 -2.11 -15.41
CA VAL A 121 2.15 -1.48 -16.50
C VAL A 121 2.73 -1.91 -17.86
N LYS A 122 4.06 -1.93 -17.99
CA LYS A 122 4.75 -2.36 -19.21
C LYS A 122 4.50 -3.83 -19.55
N ARG A 123 4.44 -4.71 -18.55
CA ARG A 123 4.21 -6.16 -18.74
C ARG A 123 2.75 -6.51 -19.00
N ASN A 124 1.81 -5.66 -18.56
CA ASN A 124 0.38 -5.90 -18.67
C ASN A 124 -0.31 -4.73 -19.42
N PRO A 125 -0.04 -4.54 -20.72
CA PRO A 125 -0.58 -3.41 -21.49
C PRO A 125 -2.11 -3.48 -21.67
N LYS A 126 -2.73 -4.65 -21.40
CA LYS A 126 -4.18 -4.84 -21.44
C LYS A 126 -4.87 -4.57 -20.09
N LEU A 127 -4.12 -4.14 -19.08
CA LEU A 127 -4.67 -3.82 -17.76
C LEU A 127 -5.67 -2.66 -17.92
N LYS A 128 -6.92 -2.91 -17.57
CA LYS A 128 -7.99 -1.90 -17.60
C LYS A 128 -8.02 -1.03 -16.34
N GLY A 129 -7.58 -1.60 -15.22
CA GLY A 129 -7.46 -0.89 -13.95
C GLY A 129 -6.19 -0.05 -13.86
N ARG A 130 -6.15 0.85 -12.88
CA ARG A 130 -4.99 1.72 -12.66
C ARG A 130 -4.11 1.25 -11.52
N ILE A 131 -2.84 1.64 -11.66
CA ILE A 131 -1.82 1.43 -10.65
C ILE A 131 -1.53 2.75 -9.98
N VAL A 132 -1.61 2.74 -8.65
CA VAL A 132 -1.37 3.90 -7.79
C VAL A 132 -0.44 3.43 -6.68
N ASP A 133 0.78 3.99 -6.65
CA ASP A 133 1.76 3.72 -5.59
C ASP A 133 1.53 4.59 -4.34
N GLY A 134 0.79 5.70 -4.47
CA GLY A 134 0.37 6.57 -3.37
C GLY A 134 1.42 7.56 -2.89
N THR A 135 2.47 7.78 -3.68
CA THR A 135 3.56 8.72 -3.35
C THR A 135 3.03 10.14 -3.13
N SER A 136 2.11 10.62 -3.97
CA SER A 136 1.55 11.97 -3.89
C SER A 136 0.78 12.21 -2.60
N LEU A 137 -0.02 11.23 -2.16
CA LEU A 137 -0.76 11.31 -0.91
C LEU A 137 0.16 11.20 0.31
N ALA A 138 1.20 10.36 0.24
CA ALA A 138 2.20 10.27 1.32
C ALA A 138 2.94 11.60 1.51
N VAL A 139 3.40 12.20 0.41
CA VAL A 139 4.02 13.53 0.44
C VAL A 139 3.04 14.57 0.99
N ALA A 140 1.78 14.55 0.56
CA ALA A 140 0.75 15.46 1.06
C ALA A 140 0.56 15.35 2.59
N VAL A 141 0.46 14.12 3.12
CA VAL A 141 0.32 13.88 4.56
C VAL A 141 1.50 14.48 5.31
N VAL A 142 2.73 14.23 4.84
CA VAL A 142 3.94 14.75 5.50
C VAL A 142 3.96 16.28 5.47
N LEU A 143 3.70 16.90 4.31
CA LEU A 143 3.69 18.36 4.18
C LEU A 143 2.65 19.02 5.09
N ASN A 144 1.45 18.45 5.19
CA ASN A 144 0.39 18.99 6.05
C ASN A 144 0.62 18.71 7.54
N SER A 145 1.53 17.79 7.87
CA SER A 145 1.93 17.52 9.26
C SER A 145 3.01 18.48 9.77
N ILE A 146 3.68 19.23 8.87
CA ILE A 146 4.72 20.20 9.26
C ILE A 146 4.07 21.45 9.90
N PRO A 147 4.52 21.88 11.09
CA PRO A 147 4.01 23.08 11.74
C PRO A 147 4.19 24.34 10.87
N LYS A 148 3.16 25.20 10.85
CA LYS A 148 3.21 26.49 10.16
C LYS A 148 4.32 27.36 10.74
N GLY A 149 5.16 27.94 9.88
CA GLY A 149 6.30 28.78 10.27
C GLY A 149 7.64 28.04 10.36
N THR A 150 7.68 26.76 10.01
CA THR A 150 8.93 26.00 9.90
C THR A 150 9.77 26.53 8.74
N GLN A 151 11.03 26.90 9.01
CA GLN A 151 11.96 27.44 8.00
C GLN A 151 12.89 26.37 7.43
N SER A 152 13.14 25.30 8.19
CA SER A 152 13.98 24.19 7.74
C SER A 152 13.49 22.87 8.32
N VAL A 153 13.64 21.80 7.54
CA VAL A 153 13.29 20.43 7.93
C VAL A 153 14.51 19.54 7.70
N LEU A 154 14.79 18.69 8.68
CA LEU A 154 15.78 17.64 8.54
C LEU A 154 15.10 16.40 7.95
N LEU A 155 15.50 16.00 6.75
CA LEU A 155 15.08 14.75 6.15
C LEU A 155 16.11 13.67 6.45
N LEU A 156 15.62 12.61 7.10
CA LEU A 156 16.39 11.41 7.43
C LEU A 156 16.10 10.38 6.33
N VAL A 157 17.01 10.26 5.36
CA VAL A 157 16.81 9.43 4.17
C VAL A 157 17.98 8.47 4.02
N GLU A 158 17.72 7.16 4.12
CA GLU A 158 18.75 6.13 3.90
C GLU A 158 19.11 5.94 2.43
N ASN A 159 18.15 6.12 1.52
CA ASN A 159 18.35 5.96 0.08
C ASN A 159 17.46 6.91 -0.74
N VAL A 160 17.93 7.32 -1.91
CA VAL A 160 17.23 8.23 -2.82
C VAL A 160 16.03 7.50 -3.45
N SER A 161 14.90 7.51 -2.76
CA SER A 161 13.65 6.96 -3.26
C SER A 161 12.83 8.01 -4.02
N LYS A 162 11.89 7.54 -4.86
CA LYS A 162 10.86 8.39 -5.50
C LYS A 162 10.16 9.28 -4.47
N MET A 163 9.78 8.73 -3.32
CA MET A 163 9.13 9.46 -2.24
C MET A 163 10.04 10.56 -1.70
N ALA A 164 11.29 10.23 -1.35
CA ALA A 164 12.25 11.20 -0.82
C ALA A 164 12.47 12.37 -1.80
N LEU A 165 12.68 12.06 -3.09
CA LEU A 165 12.81 13.08 -4.14
C LEU A 165 11.56 13.96 -4.26
N SER A 166 10.38 13.35 -4.27
CA SER A 166 9.10 14.07 -4.38
C SER A 166 8.86 14.97 -3.18
N LEU A 167 9.19 14.50 -1.97
CA LEU A 167 9.08 15.27 -0.75
C LEU A 167 10.07 16.44 -0.72
N CYS A 168 11.34 16.20 -1.06
CA CYS A 168 12.35 17.27 -1.19
C CYS A 168 11.90 18.36 -2.15
N LEU A 169 11.42 17.96 -3.34
CA LEU A 169 10.94 18.91 -4.35
C LEU A 169 9.75 19.73 -3.84
N ALA A 170 8.79 19.08 -3.18
CA ALA A 170 7.62 19.77 -2.64
C ALA A 170 7.98 20.73 -1.49
N LEU A 171 8.92 20.35 -0.61
CA LEU A 171 9.46 21.21 0.44
C LEU A 171 10.18 22.45 -0.12
N CYS A 172 11.00 22.25 -1.15
CA CYS A 172 11.68 23.35 -1.83
C CYS A 172 10.69 24.31 -2.52
N GLN A 173 9.55 23.82 -3.01
CA GLN A 173 8.50 24.66 -3.62
C GLN A 173 7.77 25.57 -2.62
N ILE A 174 7.79 25.21 -1.32
CA ILE A 174 7.17 25.99 -0.24
C ILE A 174 8.21 26.78 0.59
N ASP A 175 9.40 27.01 0.03
CA ASP A 175 10.52 27.76 0.62
C ASP A 175 11.00 27.22 1.98
N ILE A 176 10.91 25.90 2.20
CA ILE A 176 11.48 25.23 3.37
C ILE A 176 12.87 24.68 3.03
N GLU A 177 13.88 25.08 3.79
CA GLU A 177 15.25 24.57 3.63
C GLU A 177 15.32 23.09 4.06
N VAL A 178 15.74 22.23 3.12
CA VAL A 178 15.93 20.80 3.38
C VAL A 178 17.38 20.55 3.80
N ARG A 179 17.59 20.06 5.02
CA ARG A 179 18.87 19.45 5.42
C ARG A 179 18.76 17.95 5.35
N ASN A 180 19.82 17.31 4.86
CA ASN A 180 19.91 15.85 4.82
C ASN A 180 20.90 15.42 5.90
N ASP A 181 20.44 14.60 6.84
CA ASP A 181 21.31 13.79 7.68
C ASP A 181 20.97 12.31 7.44
N PHE A 182 22.00 11.46 7.55
CA PHE A 182 21.88 10.03 7.34
C PHE A 182 21.28 9.39 8.60
N GLU A 183 19.96 9.22 8.63
CA GLU A 183 19.27 8.34 9.58
C GLU A 183 17.95 7.82 8.98
N SER A 184 17.35 6.81 9.60
CA SER A 184 16.28 6.01 9.01
C SER A 184 14.87 6.62 9.18
N LEU A 185 14.20 7.01 8.09
CA LEU A 185 12.73 7.14 8.06
C LEU A 185 12.12 6.07 7.15
N SER A 186 11.66 4.98 7.76
CA SER A 186 10.78 4.01 7.10
C SER A 186 9.33 4.51 7.19
N PHE A 187 8.88 5.26 6.18
CA PHE A 187 7.44 5.53 5.99
C PHE A 187 6.75 4.30 5.38
N GLU A 188 6.71 3.19 6.12
CA GLU A 188 5.90 2.01 5.76
C GLU A 188 4.43 2.26 6.10
N ASN A 189 3.81 3.26 5.49
CA ASN A 189 2.37 3.47 5.65
C ASN A 189 1.61 2.68 4.57
N GLU A 190 1.50 1.38 4.81
CA GLU A 190 0.64 0.43 4.08
C GLU A 190 -0.86 0.85 4.08
N PHE A 191 -1.20 1.97 4.70
CA PHE A 191 -2.54 2.54 4.63
C PHE A 191 -2.64 3.65 3.58
N VAL A 192 -1.61 4.48 3.44
CA VAL A 192 -1.63 5.67 2.58
C VAL A 192 -1.77 5.32 1.10
N TRP A 193 -1.03 4.32 0.63
CA TRP A 193 -1.17 3.81 -0.74
C TRP A 193 -2.57 3.22 -1.05
N ARG A 194 -3.26 2.64 -0.06
CA ARG A 194 -4.62 2.11 -0.22
C ARG A 194 -5.61 3.25 -0.40
N VAL A 195 -5.51 4.25 0.50
CA VAL A 195 -6.30 5.48 0.42
C VAL A 195 -6.06 6.20 -0.90
N ALA A 196 -4.81 6.34 -1.34
CA ALA A 196 -4.48 6.97 -2.61
C ALA A 196 -5.17 6.28 -3.79
N GLY A 197 -5.15 4.94 -3.82
CA GLY A 197 -5.87 4.20 -4.85
C GLY A 197 -7.39 4.45 -4.83
N ILE A 198 -8.01 4.49 -3.65
CA ILE A 198 -9.45 4.79 -3.50
C ILE A 198 -9.76 6.21 -3.99
N VAL A 199 -8.97 7.20 -3.58
CA VAL A 199 -9.11 8.60 -4.01
C VAL A 199 -9.02 8.71 -5.53
N HIS A 200 -8.02 8.08 -6.16
CA HIS A 200 -7.87 8.05 -7.61
C HIS A 200 -9.10 7.48 -8.33
N ALA A 201 -9.71 6.43 -7.78
CA ALA A 201 -10.90 5.82 -8.35
C ALA A 201 -12.14 6.70 -8.21
N LEU A 202 -12.39 7.22 -7.00
CA LEU A 202 -13.56 8.08 -6.73
C LEU A 202 -13.51 9.37 -7.56
N GLU A 203 -12.33 9.92 -7.75
CA GLU A 203 -12.10 11.11 -8.58
C GLU A 203 -12.01 10.81 -10.10
N GLN A 204 -12.08 9.53 -10.49
CA GLN A 204 -12.02 9.08 -11.89
C GLN A 204 -10.76 9.57 -12.64
N TRP A 205 -9.65 9.76 -11.93
CA TRP A 205 -8.43 10.30 -12.53
C TRP A 205 -7.86 9.37 -13.57
N ASN A 206 -7.68 9.83 -14.81
CA ASN A 206 -7.38 8.95 -15.95
C ASN A 206 -5.91 8.47 -16.07
N LYS A 207 -5.11 8.57 -15.00
CA LYS A 207 -3.65 8.40 -15.04
C LYS A 207 -3.17 7.44 -13.97
N ASN A 208 -2.17 6.63 -14.31
CA ASN A 208 -1.43 5.82 -13.34
C ASN A 208 -0.49 6.72 -12.54
N GLU A 209 -0.38 6.46 -11.24
CA GLU A 209 0.66 7.01 -10.38
C GLU A 209 1.65 5.89 -10.08
N CYS A 210 2.62 5.71 -10.98
CA CYS A 210 3.61 4.64 -10.93
C CYS A 210 4.92 5.10 -11.59
N GLY A 211 6.05 4.47 -11.27
CA GLY A 211 7.38 4.95 -11.71
C GLY A 211 7.62 6.38 -11.26
N GLU A 212 8.24 7.22 -12.08
CA GLU A 212 8.51 8.62 -11.74
C GLU A 212 7.26 9.53 -11.75
N THR A 213 6.08 9.01 -12.08
CA THR A 213 4.87 9.84 -12.18
C THR A 213 4.30 10.11 -10.79
N VAL A 214 4.20 11.38 -10.42
CA VAL A 214 3.61 11.85 -9.16
C VAL A 214 2.45 12.78 -9.49
N SER A 215 1.27 12.54 -8.90
CA SER A 215 0.11 13.43 -9.04
C SER A 215 0.33 14.73 -8.27
N ASN A 216 -0.42 15.79 -8.60
CA ASN A 216 -0.28 17.06 -7.87
C ASN A 216 -0.70 16.85 -6.40
N VAL A 217 0.25 17.09 -5.50
CA VAL A 217 0.14 16.82 -4.05
C VAL A 217 -1.04 17.56 -3.42
N GLU A 218 -1.26 18.82 -3.76
CA GLU A 218 -2.39 19.60 -3.25
C GLU A 218 -3.73 19.06 -3.75
N THR A 219 -3.79 18.66 -5.01
CA THR A 219 -5.02 18.07 -5.58
C THR A 219 -5.35 16.74 -4.91
N THR A 220 -4.35 15.90 -4.66
CA THR A 220 -4.50 14.62 -3.95
C THR A 220 -4.91 14.81 -2.50
N TRP A 221 -4.31 15.78 -1.82
CA TRP A 221 -4.69 16.14 -0.45
C TRP A 221 -6.14 16.62 -0.36
N GLY A 222 -6.51 17.60 -1.20
CA GLY A 222 -7.85 18.17 -1.21
C GLY A 222 -8.91 17.13 -1.56
N ALA A 223 -8.63 16.24 -2.52
CA ALA A 223 -9.51 15.13 -2.85
C ALA A 223 -9.68 14.16 -1.67
N ALA A 224 -8.59 13.77 -1.01
CA ALA A 224 -8.65 12.90 0.17
C ALA A 224 -9.51 13.48 1.28
N LEU A 225 -9.35 14.78 1.60
CA LEU A 225 -10.16 15.46 2.61
C LEU A 225 -11.64 15.55 2.21
N ARG A 226 -11.96 15.88 0.95
CA ARG A 226 -13.36 15.92 0.47
C ARG A 226 -14.05 14.56 0.54
N LEU A 227 -13.29 13.49 0.36
CA LEU A 227 -13.75 12.12 0.47
C LEU A 227 -13.79 11.62 1.92
N GLY A 228 -13.44 12.45 2.90
CA GLY A 228 -13.53 12.16 4.33
C GLY A 228 -12.34 11.42 4.92
N PHE A 229 -11.24 11.27 4.17
CA PHE A 229 -10.00 10.72 4.71
C PHE A 229 -9.28 11.79 5.53
N LEU A 230 -9.08 11.52 6.82
CA LEU A 230 -8.37 12.40 7.74
C LEU A 230 -7.03 11.77 8.14
N PRO A 231 -5.96 12.58 8.31
CA PRO A 231 -4.72 12.11 8.89
C PRO A 231 -4.98 11.64 10.34
N TYR A 232 -4.19 10.66 10.78
CA TYR A 232 -4.27 10.18 12.15
C TYR A 232 -3.57 11.18 13.08
N ASP A 233 -4.35 11.96 13.83
CA ASP A 233 -3.87 12.86 14.87
C ASP A 233 -3.62 12.06 16.15
N GLY A 234 -2.42 11.50 16.31
CA GLY A 234 -2.05 10.64 17.44
C GLY A 234 -1.95 11.32 18.82
N PHE A 235 -2.78 12.33 19.12
CA PHE A 235 -2.90 12.95 20.44
C PHE A 235 -4.23 12.58 21.11
N LEU A 236 -4.23 11.45 21.83
CA LEU A 236 -5.10 11.17 22.97
C LEU A 236 -4.27 10.46 24.06
#